data_AF-A0A2V0PCV3-F1
#
_entry.id   AF-A0A2V0PCV3-F1
#
_cell.length_a   1.000
_cell.length_b   1.000
_cell.length_c   1.000
_cell.angle_alpha   90.00
_cell.angle_beta   90.00
_cell.angle_gamma   90.00
#
_symmetry.space_group_name_H-M   'P 1'
#
loop_
_entity.id
_entity.type
_entity.pdbx_description
1 polymer ?
#
loop_
_entity_poly.entity_id
_entity_poly.type
_entity_poly.pdbx_seq_one_letter_code
_entity_poly.pdbx_strand_id
1 'polypeptide(L)'
;MPGLVSSCGARCGGCACGSTRATRAQAAQTGERSPLIQLLAGLPPPRAEARAAWLAAAGTLLRAGALEQAQLVLATASASLDCDCELLALLARVELRCGRWSGALATARRAARLAAPAGGARAGAALTLALALGYAARETPRMAPSERSALRAEARAALQPLLAGGAAEPRYVLALLLADGGHFSAAASAAREALQAAVGEHAAGAEDGAGSRAAPARLLRPAVLGLLALLLSPSHPRSALQLVDAAVACCPPTGGGGEEGAPADAAAAAGGVGARLPPVPPARFLDIVLLRVKAALHGAVADARPALEALAVAKQRLGAAAGGGASEDAAVRLAEAQVWRDLAAVYVAGGSAEDAELCVARARALDPHSPETHHTAGAVAEAAGAPAAALDEHWTALALQPTHAPTLTSLGAAMRRQGGALAQAGGSLLADALRYDEASPAAWFQRARCEGGRRAAERDLHHAVALAAAAPILPGCRALPLLL
;
A
#
# COMPACT_ATOMS: atom_id res chain seq x y z
N MET A 1 -67.14 22.52 -2.74
CA MET A 1 -66.13 22.14 -1.74
C MET A 1 -64.77 22.20 -2.43
N PRO A 2 -63.82 22.97 -1.90
CA PRO A 2 -62.81 23.78 -2.63
C PRO A 2 -61.67 22.90 -3.20
N GLY A 3 -60.78 23.36 -4.08
CA GLY A 3 -60.49 24.71 -4.58
C GLY A 3 -59.40 24.65 -5.67
N LEU A 4 -59.25 25.79 -6.34
CA LEU A 4 -58.36 26.11 -7.45
C LEU A 4 -56.87 25.78 -7.20
N VAL A 5 -56.15 25.34 -8.23
CA VAL A 5 -54.72 25.62 -8.37
C VAL A 5 -54.46 26.20 -9.75
N SER A 6 -54.37 27.54 -9.78
CA SER A 6 -53.85 28.35 -10.87
C SER A 6 -52.33 28.54 -10.74
N SER A 7 -51.72 28.74 -11.90
CA SER A 7 -50.35 29.17 -12.21
C SER A 7 -49.70 30.24 -11.33
N CYS A 8 -48.38 30.07 -11.12
CA CYS A 8 -47.24 31.03 -11.03
C CYS A 8 -46.23 30.42 -10.03
N GLY A 9 -44.94 30.20 -10.32
CA GLY A 9 -44.01 31.11 -10.97
C GLY A 9 -43.07 31.71 -9.93
N ALA A 10 -42.10 30.94 -9.40
CA ALA A 10 -40.91 31.50 -8.73
C ALA A 10 -39.77 30.46 -8.55
N ARG A 11 -38.73 30.62 -9.39
CA ARG A 11 -37.29 30.64 -9.04
C ARG A 11 -36.75 29.53 -8.11
N CYS A 12 -36.17 28.49 -8.73
CA CYS A 12 -34.96 27.84 -8.20
C CYS A 12 -33.83 28.13 -9.19
N GLY A 13 -32.97 29.08 -8.83
CA GLY A 13 -31.73 29.37 -9.54
C GLY A 13 -30.58 28.50 -9.03
N GLY A 14 -29.73 28.07 -9.96
CA GLY A 14 -28.34 27.75 -9.65
C GLY A 14 -27.98 26.29 -9.38
N CYS A 15 -28.34 25.35 -10.26
CA CYS A 15 -27.65 24.06 -10.31
C CYS A 15 -26.87 23.91 -11.62
N ALA A 16 -25.60 23.51 -11.46
CA ALA A 16 -24.55 23.40 -12.45
C ALA A 16 -24.76 22.27 -13.48
N CYS A 17 -25.85 22.32 -14.24
CA CYS A 17 -26.10 21.42 -15.37
C CYS A 17 -25.64 22.00 -16.73
N GLY A 18 -25.07 23.21 -16.75
CA GLY A 18 -24.56 23.87 -17.97
C GLY A 18 -23.12 23.47 -18.37
N SER A 19 -22.24 23.15 -17.42
CA SER A 19 -20.81 22.91 -17.69
C SER A 19 -20.50 21.54 -18.30
N THR A 20 -21.37 20.54 -18.09
CA THR A 20 -21.21 19.17 -18.64
C THR A 20 -21.75 19.04 -20.07
N ARG A 21 -22.71 19.86 -20.47
CA ARG A 21 -23.18 19.92 -21.87
C ARG A 21 -22.26 20.78 -22.74
N ALA A 22 -21.71 21.87 -22.22
CA ALA A 22 -20.75 22.68 -22.96
C ALA A 22 -19.45 21.91 -23.26
N THR A 23 -18.93 21.15 -22.30
CA THR A 23 -17.74 20.28 -22.49
C THR A 23 -18.02 19.09 -23.41
N ARG A 24 -19.22 18.48 -23.37
CA ARG A 24 -19.62 17.43 -24.34
C ARG A 24 -19.84 17.98 -25.75
N ALA A 25 -20.38 19.20 -25.89
CA ALA A 25 -20.58 19.83 -27.19
C ALA A 25 -19.27 20.33 -27.81
N GLN A 26 -18.33 20.85 -27.01
CA GLN A 26 -16.99 21.19 -27.47
C GLN A 26 -16.14 19.94 -27.81
N ALA A 27 -16.24 18.85 -27.03
CA ALA A 27 -15.55 17.60 -27.34
C ALA A 27 -16.12 16.87 -28.58
N ALA A 28 -17.40 17.10 -28.91
CA ALA A 28 -18.00 16.57 -30.14
C ALA A 28 -17.58 17.35 -31.41
N GLN A 29 -17.16 18.62 -31.26
CA GLN A 29 -16.73 19.47 -32.38
C GLN A 29 -15.25 19.34 -32.71
N THR A 30 -14.40 18.83 -31.81
CA THR A 30 -12.96 18.65 -32.05
C THR A 30 -12.57 17.31 -32.66
N GLY A 31 -13.48 16.33 -32.81
CA GLY A 31 -13.18 15.03 -33.44
C GLY A 31 -12.14 14.16 -32.71
N GLU A 32 -11.54 14.65 -31.62
CA GLU A 32 -10.56 13.95 -30.82
C GLU A 32 -11.28 12.93 -29.92
N ARG A 33 -11.46 11.72 -30.45
CA ARG A 33 -11.79 10.53 -29.64
C ARG A 33 -10.78 10.45 -28.49
N SER A 34 -11.23 10.11 -27.27
CA SER A 34 -10.30 9.94 -26.15
C SER A 34 -9.17 8.98 -26.56
N PRO A 35 -7.92 9.22 -26.12
CA PRO A 35 -6.76 8.44 -26.56
C PRO A 35 -6.93 6.93 -26.28
N LEU A 36 -7.69 6.59 -25.23
CA LEU A 36 -8.06 5.22 -24.92
C LEU A 36 -9.02 4.60 -25.93
N ILE A 37 -10.01 5.35 -26.43
CA ILE A 37 -10.93 4.88 -27.47
C ILE A 37 -10.18 4.68 -28.79
N GLN A 38 -9.20 5.55 -29.10
CA GLN A 38 -8.35 5.39 -30.28
C GLN A 38 -7.47 4.14 -30.16
N LEU A 39 -6.87 3.92 -28.99
CA LEU A 39 -6.05 2.74 -28.69
C LEU A 39 -6.86 1.44 -28.76
N LEU A 40 -8.06 1.40 -28.17
CA LEU A 40 -8.95 0.24 -28.26
C LEU A 40 -9.48 0.00 -29.69
N ALA A 41 -9.76 1.07 -30.44
CA ALA A 41 -10.22 0.95 -31.83
C ALA A 41 -9.11 0.49 -32.79
N GLY A 42 -7.84 0.72 -32.45
CA GLY A 42 -6.68 0.25 -33.21
C GLY A 42 -6.26 -1.18 -32.89
N LEU A 43 -6.82 -1.81 -31.85
CA LEU A 43 -6.47 -3.17 -31.46
C LEU A 43 -7.27 -4.21 -32.27
N PRO A 44 -6.63 -5.30 -32.70
CA PRO A 44 -7.33 -6.41 -33.35
C PRO A 44 -8.36 -7.04 -32.40
N PRO A 45 -9.44 -7.64 -32.94
CA PRO A 45 -10.44 -8.31 -32.12
C PRO A 45 -9.75 -9.36 -31.22
N PRO A 46 -10.16 -9.49 -29.95
CA PRO A 46 -9.40 -10.25 -28.96
C PRO A 46 -9.58 -11.76 -29.18
N ARG A 47 -8.82 -12.28 -30.13
CA ARG A 47 -8.67 -13.71 -30.46
C ARG A 47 -7.29 -14.18 -30.00
N ALA A 48 -7.08 -15.49 -29.93
CA ALA A 48 -5.81 -16.07 -29.47
C ALA A 48 -4.58 -15.52 -30.22
N GLU A 49 -4.70 -15.27 -31.52
CA GLU A 49 -3.65 -14.70 -32.39
C GLU A 49 -3.31 -13.25 -32.04
N ALA A 50 -4.25 -12.49 -31.46
CA ALA A 50 -4.08 -11.10 -31.06
C ALA A 50 -3.51 -10.93 -29.64
N ARG A 51 -3.32 -12.02 -28.88
CA ARG A 51 -2.86 -12.00 -27.47
C ARG A 51 -1.67 -11.07 -27.24
N ALA A 52 -0.65 -11.15 -28.10
CA ALA A 52 0.57 -10.35 -27.98
C ALA A 52 0.30 -8.85 -28.12
N ALA A 53 -0.63 -8.44 -29.01
CA ALA A 53 -0.98 -7.04 -29.20
C ALA A 53 -1.69 -6.45 -27.97
N TRP A 54 -2.61 -7.21 -27.36
CA TRP A 54 -3.30 -6.81 -26.13
C TRP A 54 -2.34 -6.70 -24.94
N LEU A 55 -1.41 -7.65 -24.80
CA LEU A 55 -0.36 -7.59 -23.77
C LEU A 55 0.60 -6.42 -23.98
N ALA A 56 0.99 -6.14 -25.23
CA ALA A 56 1.84 -5.01 -25.56
C ALA A 56 1.16 -3.67 -25.25
N ALA A 57 -0.12 -3.52 -25.59
CA ALA A 57 -0.90 -2.33 -25.29
C ALA A 57 -1.13 -2.14 -23.78
N ALA A 58 -1.38 -3.23 -23.03
CA ALA A 58 -1.41 -3.16 -21.58
C ALA A 58 -0.04 -2.74 -21.01
N GLY A 59 1.05 -3.28 -21.54
CA GLY A 59 2.42 -2.95 -21.13
C GLY A 59 2.81 -1.49 -21.37
N THR A 60 2.40 -0.88 -22.48
CA THR A 60 2.61 0.55 -22.74
C THR A 60 1.84 1.42 -21.76
N LEU A 61 0.57 1.10 -21.49
CA LEU A 61 -0.26 1.82 -20.51
C LEU A 61 0.29 1.71 -19.09
N LEU A 62 0.79 0.53 -18.71
CA LEU A 62 1.42 0.32 -17.40
C LEU A 62 2.69 1.15 -17.25
N ARG A 63 3.51 1.26 -18.30
CA ARG A 63 4.70 2.13 -18.30
C ARG A 63 4.33 3.61 -18.24
N ALA A 64 3.19 3.99 -18.82
CA ALA A 64 2.64 5.34 -18.72
C ALA A 64 1.94 5.64 -17.38
N GLY A 65 1.86 4.68 -16.45
CA GLY A 65 1.18 4.83 -15.16
C GLY A 65 -0.35 4.82 -15.24
N ALA A 66 -0.94 4.55 -16.41
CA ALA A 66 -2.38 4.55 -16.64
C ALA A 66 -3.03 3.23 -16.18
N LEU A 67 -3.04 2.98 -14.87
CA LEU A 67 -3.46 1.70 -14.26
C LEU A 67 -4.92 1.33 -14.58
N GLU A 68 -5.86 2.27 -14.49
CA GLU A 68 -7.28 1.99 -14.77
C GLU A 68 -7.51 1.65 -16.24
N GLN A 69 -6.76 2.30 -17.13
CA GLN A 69 -6.81 2.06 -18.57
C GLN A 69 -6.24 0.69 -18.91
N ALA A 70 -5.10 0.33 -18.32
CA ALA A 70 -4.50 -0.99 -18.44
C ALA A 70 -5.43 -2.09 -17.91
N GLN A 71 -6.11 -1.85 -16.77
CA GLN A 71 -7.10 -2.76 -16.21
C GLN A 71 -8.24 -3.03 -17.18
N LEU A 72 -8.77 -1.99 -17.84
CA LEU A 72 -9.85 -2.13 -18.82
C LEU A 72 -9.40 -2.95 -20.06
N VAL A 73 -8.20 -2.68 -20.57
CA VAL A 73 -7.60 -3.41 -21.71
C VAL A 73 -7.40 -4.89 -21.36
N LEU A 74 -6.91 -5.19 -20.16
CA LEU A 74 -6.73 -6.58 -19.71
C LEU A 74 -8.05 -7.29 -19.43
N ALA A 75 -9.03 -6.59 -18.83
CA ALA A 75 -10.34 -7.16 -18.56
C ALA A 75 -11.07 -7.53 -19.86
N THR A 76 -11.04 -6.65 -20.86
CA THR A 76 -11.63 -6.91 -22.19
C THR A 76 -10.95 -8.08 -22.89
N ALA A 77 -9.61 -8.14 -22.87
CA ALA A 77 -8.88 -9.28 -23.40
C ALA A 77 -9.25 -10.61 -22.68
N SER A 78 -9.40 -10.57 -21.35
CA SER A 78 -9.68 -11.76 -20.55
C SER A 78 -11.08 -12.35 -20.77
N ALA A 79 -12.08 -11.52 -21.06
CA ALA A 79 -13.45 -11.96 -21.32
C ALA A 79 -13.59 -12.80 -22.60
N SER A 80 -12.66 -12.63 -23.54
CA SER A 80 -12.61 -13.37 -24.81
C SER A 80 -11.54 -14.47 -24.82
N LEU A 81 -10.49 -14.33 -24.00
CA LEU A 81 -9.36 -15.25 -23.86
C LEU A 81 -9.46 -16.01 -22.53
N ASP A 82 -10.66 -16.47 -22.20
CA ASP A 82 -11.09 -17.03 -20.91
C ASP A 82 -10.21 -18.17 -20.33
N CYS A 83 -9.27 -18.69 -21.12
CA CYS A 83 -8.38 -19.82 -20.81
C CYS A 83 -6.93 -19.42 -20.46
N ASP A 84 -6.54 -18.15 -20.58
CA ASP A 84 -5.14 -17.72 -20.39
C ASP A 84 -4.84 -17.38 -18.93
N CYS A 85 -4.21 -18.32 -18.22
CA CYS A 85 -3.85 -18.16 -16.81
C CYS A 85 -2.83 -17.03 -16.56
N GLU A 86 -1.95 -16.72 -17.51
CA GLU A 86 -0.96 -15.65 -17.35
C GLU A 86 -1.61 -14.28 -17.49
N LEU A 87 -2.52 -14.12 -18.45
CA LEU A 87 -3.32 -12.91 -18.62
C LEU A 87 -4.21 -12.65 -17.40
N LEU A 88 -4.82 -13.69 -16.84
CA LEU A 88 -5.65 -13.57 -15.63
C LEU A 88 -4.82 -13.24 -14.39
N ALA A 89 -3.62 -13.81 -14.24
CA ALA A 89 -2.70 -13.45 -13.17
C ALA A 89 -2.24 -11.99 -13.32
N LEU A 90 -1.95 -11.55 -14.55
CA LEU A 90 -1.61 -10.19 -14.88
C LEU A 90 -2.75 -9.20 -14.53
N LEU A 91 -3.98 -9.50 -14.96
CA LEU A 91 -5.16 -8.72 -14.62
C LEU A 91 -5.35 -8.61 -13.11
N ALA A 92 -5.28 -9.74 -12.38
CA ALA A 92 -5.43 -9.75 -10.93
C ALA A 92 -4.40 -8.85 -10.23
N ARG A 93 -3.13 -8.84 -10.68
CA ARG A 93 -2.11 -7.92 -10.14
C ARG A 93 -2.47 -6.46 -10.40
N VAL A 94 -2.92 -6.12 -11.61
CA VAL A 94 -3.34 -4.74 -11.93
C VAL A 94 -4.57 -4.34 -11.11
N GLU A 95 -5.53 -5.23 -10.92
CA GLU A 95 -6.71 -4.99 -10.08
C GLU A 95 -6.34 -4.72 -8.61
N LEU A 96 -5.37 -5.46 -8.06
CA LEU A 96 -4.81 -5.17 -6.72
C LEU A 96 -4.21 -3.76 -6.65
N ARG A 97 -3.50 -3.34 -7.71
CA ARG A 97 -2.90 -2.00 -7.77
C ARG A 97 -3.93 -0.89 -7.93
N CYS A 98 -5.08 -1.17 -8.54
CA CYS A 98 -6.23 -0.27 -8.56
C CYS A 98 -7.06 -0.29 -7.27
N GLY A 99 -6.66 -1.05 -6.24
CA GLY A 99 -7.42 -1.18 -4.98
C GLY A 99 -8.68 -2.06 -5.08
N ARG A 100 -8.87 -2.78 -6.20
CA ARG A 100 -10.05 -3.64 -6.46
C ARG A 100 -9.78 -5.08 -6.03
N TRP A 101 -9.58 -5.28 -4.73
CA TRP A 101 -9.15 -6.57 -4.16
C TRP A 101 -10.20 -7.70 -4.29
N SER A 102 -11.50 -7.39 -4.28
CA SER A 102 -12.56 -8.39 -4.38
C SER A 102 -12.61 -9.03 -5.78
N GLY A 103 -12.50 -8.21 -6.82
CA GLY A 103 -12.34 -8.66 -8.20
C GLY A 103 -11.04 -9.43 -8.41
N ALA A 104 -9.93 -8.88 -7.89
CA ALA A 104 -8.61 -9.50 -7.98
C ALA A 104 -8.55 -10.90 -7.38
N LEU A 105 -9.22 -11.15 -6.26
CA LEU A 105 -9.25 -12.48 -5.65
C LEU A 105 -10.00 -13.49 -6.53
N ALA A 106 -11.11 -13.08 -7.14
CA ALA A 106 -11.87 -13.94 -8.04
C ALA A 106 -11.07 -14.29 -9.31
N THR A 107 -10.42 -13.29 -9.92
CA THR A 107 -9.56 -13.45 -11.10
C THR A 107 -8.33 -14.30 -10.78
N ALA A 108 -7.69 -14.09 -9.62
CA ALA A 108 -6.54 -14.89 -9.18
C ALA A 108 -6.91 -16.37 -8.90
N ARG A 109 -8.05 -16.64 -8.25
CA ARG A 109 -8.55 -18.02 -8.06
C ARG A 109 -8.84 -18.71 -9.39
N ARG A 110 -9.35 -17.96 -10.37
CA ARG A 110 -9.57 -18.47 -11.72
C ARG A 110 -8.24 -18.80 -12.41
N ALA A 111 -7.25 -17.91 -12.34
CA ALA A 111 -5.90 -18.14 -12.89
C ALA A 111 -5.26 -19.40 -12.29
N ALA A 112 -5.34 -19.56 -10.96
CA ALA A 112 -4.77 -20.72 -10.26
C ALA A 112 -5.43 -22.05 -10.64
N ARG A 113 -6.74 -22.07 -10.93
CA ARG A 113 -7.44 -23.27 -11.41
C ARG A 113 -7.07 -23.66 -12.84
N LEU A 114 -6.78 -22.68 -13.69
CA LEU A 114 -6.41 -22.90 -15.09
C LEU A 114 -4.93 -23.21 -15.29
N ALA A 115 -4.09 -22.91 -14.29
CA ALA A 115 -2.66 -23.17 -14.36
C ALA A 115 -2.36 -24.68 -14.44
N ALA A 116 -1.62 -25.08 -15.46
CA ALA A 116 -1.18 -26.46 -15.64
C ALA A 116 -0.33 -26.94 -14.43
N PRO A 117 -0.35 -28.24 -14.10
CA PRO A 117 0.34 -28.77 -12.92
C PRO A 117 1.87 -28.62 -12.96
N ALA A 118 2.48 -28.44 -14.13
CA ALA A 118 3.92 -28.21 -14.29
C ALA A 118 4.19 -26.98 -15.18
N GLY A 119 4.94 -26.00 -14.68
CA GLY A 119 5.40 -24.84 -15.45
C GLY A 119 5.46 -23.52 -14.68
N GLY A 120 6.17 -22.53 -15.24
CA GLY A 120 6.32 -21.18 -14.65
C GLY A 120 5.00 -20.41 -14.49
N ALA A 121 3.99 -20.72 -15.31
CA ALA A 121 2.65 -20.15 -15.19
C ALA A 121 1.96 -20.51 -13.87
N ARG A 122 2.21 -21.72 -13.33
CA ARG A 122 1.70 -22.13 -12.00
C ARG A 122 2.33 -21.30 -10.89
N ALA A 123 3.63 -21.00 -11.00
CA ALA A 123 4.32 -20.16 -10.02
C ALA A 123 3.77 -18.72 -10.03
N GLY A 124 3.58 -18.14 -11.21
CA GLY A 124 3.01 -16.80 -11.35
C GLY A 124 1.58 -16.69 -10.83
N ALA A 125 0.72 -17.68 -11.15
CA ALA A 125 -0.67 -17.71 -10.69
C ALA A 125 -0.77 -17.96 -9.18
N ALA A 126 0.01 -18.88 -8.61
CA ALA A 126 0.03 -19.15 -7.18
C ALA A 126 0.54 -17.96 -6.35
N LEU A 127 1.59 -17.28 -6.83
CA LEU A 127 2.09 -16.07 -6.20
C LEU A 127 1.02 -14.95 -6.21
N THR A 128 0.35 -14.76 -7.35
CA THR A 128 -0.71 -13.75 -7.48
C THR A 128 -1.91 -14.07 -6.60
N LEU A 129 -2.29 -15.34 -6.48
CA LEU A 129 -3.33 -15.79 -5.56
C LEU A 129 -2.95 -15.51 -4.10
N ALA A 130 -1.72 -15.81 -3.69
CA ALA A 130 -1.25 -15.54 -2.34
C ALA A 130 -1.29 -14.03 -2.01
N LEU A 131 -0.89 -13.18 -2.95
CA LEU A 131 -0.99 -11.73 -2.83
C LEU A 131 -2.46 -11.28 -2.69
N ALA A 132 -3.35 -11.76 -3.56
CA ALA A 132 -4.75 -11.40 -3.52
C ALA A 132 -5.45 -11.84 -2.23
N LEU A 133 -5.12 -13.03 -1.72
CA LEU A 133 -5.60 -13.53 -0.43
C LEU A 133 -5.08 -12.69 0.74
N GLY A 134 -3.80 -12.28 0.70
CA GLY A 134 -3.22 -11.38 1.70
C GLY A 134 -3.91 -10.02 1.73
N TYR A 135 -4.09 -9.39 0.56
CA TYR A 135 -4.83 -8.14 0.42
C TYR A 135 -6.28 -8.27 0.88
N ALA A 136 -6.98 -9.34 0.49
CA ALA A 136 -8.34 -9.58 0.94
C ALA A 136 -8.40 -9.70 2.47
N ALA A 137 -7.53 -10.51 3.09
CA ALA A 137 -7.50 -10.66 4.55
C ALA A 137 -7.23 -9.33 5.29
N ARG A 138 -6.60 -8.36 4.63
CA ARG A 138 -6.25 -7.05 5.20
C ARG A 138 -7.31 -5.98 4.98
N GLU A 139 -7.81 -5.87 3.76
CA GLU A 139 -8.66 -4.75 3.32
C GLU A 139 -10.16 -5.04 3.46
N THR A 140 -10.57 -6.30 3.67
CA THR A 140 -11.99 -6.64 3.85
C THR A 140 -12.52 -6.08 5.17
N PRO A 141 -13.41 -5.07 5.14
CA PRO A 141 -13.98 -4.54 6.38
C PRO A 141 -14.90 -5.58 7.03
N ARG A 142 -14.93 -5.59 8.37
CA ARG A 142 -15.85 -6.42 9.19
C ARG A 142 -15.70 -7.95 9.04
N MET A 143 -14.66 -8.44 8.38
CA MET A 143 -14.35 -9.87 8.30
C MET A 143 -14.02 -10.43 9.69
N ALA A 144 -14.51 -11.63 10.00
CA ALA A 144 -14.23 -12.27 11.29
C ALA A 144 -12.74 -12.68 11.39
N PRO A 145 -12.12 -12.67 12.59
CA PRO A 145 -10.73 -13.08 12.77
C PRO A 145 -10.44 -14.51 12.27
N SER A 146 -11.40 -15.43 12.42
CA SER A 146 -11.32 -16.81 11.90
C SER A 146 -11.28 -16.89 10.38
N GLU A 147 -12.01 -16.01 9.69
CA GLU A 147 -12.02 -15.94 8.23
C GLU A 147 -10.69 -15.36 7.72
N ARG A 148 -10.16 -14.32 8.38
CA ARG A 148 -8.84 -13.76 8.02
C ARG A 148 -7.73 -14.77 8.20
N SER A 149 -7.74 -15.53 9.29
CA SER A 149 -6.73 -16.57 9.54
C SER A 149 -6.83 -17.70 8.51
N ALA A 150 -8.04 -18.06 8.07
CA ALA A 150 -8.27 -19.01 6.99
C ALA A 150 -7.70 -18.52 5.64
N LEU A 151 -7.95 -17.25 5.27
CA LEU A 151 -7.37 -16.66 4.05
C LEU A 151 -5.84 -16.63 4.09
N ARG A 152 -5.25 -16.28 5.25
CA ARG A 152 -3.79 -16.33 5.44
C ARG A 152 -3.23 -17.74 5.38
N ALA A 153 -3.98 -18.75 5.84
CA ALA A 153 -3.60 -20.15 5.70
C ALA A 153 -3.65 -20.62 4.24
N GLU A 154 -4.71 -20.26 3.51
CA GLU A 154 -4.85 -20.53 2.06
C GLU A 154 -3.68 -19.91 1.28
N ALA A 155 -3.31 -18.65 1.59
CA ALA A 155 -2.18 -17.97 0.95
C ALA A 155 -0.84 -18.69 1.18
N ARG A 156 -0.58 -19.16 2.41
CA ARG A 156 0.63 -19.93 2.73
C ARG A 156 0.68 -21.26 1.99
N ALA A 157 -0.46 -21.97 1.91
CA ALA A 157 -0.55 -23.23 1.19
C ALA A 157 -0.27 -23.05 -0.32
N ALA A 158 -0.74 -21.93 -0.91
CA ALA A 158 -0.46 -21.60 -2.31
C ALA A 158 1.03 -21.35 -2.58
N LEU A 159 1.76 -20.78 -1.62
CA LEU A 159 3.20 -20.48 -1.75
C LEU A 159 4.11 -21.68 -1.48
N GLN A 160 3.69 -22.62 -0.62
CA GLN A 160 4.49 -23.76 -0.21
C GLN A 160 5.19 -24.54 -1.35
N PRO A 161 4.54 -24.87 -2.49
CA PRO A 161 5.23 -25.56 -3.59
C PRO A 161 6.33 -24.70 -4.26
N LEU A 162 6.26 -23.37 -4.15
CA LEU A 162 7.23 -22.46 -4.77
C LEU A 162 8.49 -22.29 -3.94
N LEU A 163 8.42 -22.51 -2.62
CA LEU A 163 9.55 -22.35 -1.70
C LEU A 163 10.65 -23.38 -1.98
N ALA A 164 10.29 -24.56 -2.49
CA ALA A 164 11.24 -25.59 -2.90
C ALA A 164 12.15 -25.14 -4.07
N GLY A 165 11.68 -24.20 -4.90
CA GLY A 165 12.37 -23.76 -6.12
C GLY A 165 13.49 -22.73 -5.92
N GLY A 166 13.88 -22.41 -4.69
CA GLY A 166 15.03 -21.52 -4.42
C GLY A 166 14.80 -20.02 -4.70
N ALA A 167 13.72 -19.62 -5.37
CA ALA A 167 13.45 -18.23 -5.73
C ALA A 167 13.26 -17.28 -4.52
N ALA A 168 13.73 -16.04 -4.66
CA ALA A 168 13.64 -15.02 -3.62
C ALA A 168 12.24 -14.42 -3.44
N GLU A 169 11.51 -14.17 -4.55
CA GLU A 169 10.21 -13.48 -4.54
C GLU A 169 9.11 -14.20 -3.73
N PRO A 170 8.90 -15.53 -3.86
CA PRO A 170 7.91 -16.24 -3.04
C PRO A 170 8.22 -16.21 -1.54
N ARG A 171 9.51 -16.21 -1.16
CA ARG A 171 9.94 -16.12 0.24
C ARG A 171 9.69 -14.73 0.82
N TYR A 172 9.92 -13.68 0.03
CA TYR A 172 9.59 -12.32 0.42
C TYR A 172 8.09 -12.14 0.65
N VAL A 173 7.25 -12.64 -0.27
CA VAL A 173 5.78 -12.58 -0.10
C VAL A 173 5.33 -13.39 1.11
N LEU A 174 5.91 -14.56 1.36
CA LEU A 174 5.66 -15.32 2.58
C LEU A 174 6.02 -14.51 3.83
N ALA A 175 7.17 -13.84 3.85
CA ALA A 175 7.60 -13.01 4.98
C ALA A 175 6.60 -11.87 5.24
N LEU A 176 6.10 -11.20 4.20
CA LEU A 176 5.07 -10.16 4.34
C LEU A 176 3.76 -10.72 4.91
N LEU A 177 3.28 -11.85 4.39
CA LEU A 177 2.05 -12.50 4.89
C LEU A 177 2.18 -12.96 6.35
N LEU A 178 3.36 -13.46 6.74
CA LEU A 178 3.64 -13.83 8.13
C LEU A 178 3.71 -12.60 9.04
N ALA A 179 4.29 -11.49 8.56
CA ALA A 179 4.32 -10.23 9.28
C ALA A 179 2.91 -9.67 9.49
N ASP A 180 2.05 -9.69 8.46
CA ASP A 180 0.63 -9.31 8.57
C ASP A 180 -0.14 -10.23 9.53
N GLY A 181 0.26 -11.50 9.62
CA GLY A 181 -0.26 -12.48 10.56
C GLY A 181 0.16 -12.30 12.02
N GLY A 182 1.07 -11.37 12.31
CA GLY A 182 1.66 -11.21 13.65
C GLY A 182 2.73 -12.26 14.00
N HIS A 183 3.14 -13.10 13.04
CA HIS A 183 4.17 -14.12 13.23
C HIS A 183 5.57 -13.57 12.93
N PHE A 184 6.01 -12.57 13.68
CA PHE A 184 7.20 -11.77 13.38
C PHE A 184 8.51 -12.57 13.36
N SER A 185 8.68 -13.58 14.22
CA SER A 185 9.87 -14.43 14.23
C SER A 185 10.00 -15.29 12.96
N ALA A 186 8.90 -15.92 12.54
CA ALA A 186 8.83 -16.68 11.30
C ALA A 186 8.92 -15.78 10.06
N ALA A 187 8.37 -14.56 10.13
CA ALA A 187 8.54 -13.55 9.10
C ALA A 187 10.02 -13.17 8.94
N ALA A 188 10.75 -12.98 10.05
CA ALA A 188 12.16 -12.62 10.02
C ALA A 188 13.04 -13.74 9.45
N SER A 189 12.75 -15.02 9.76
CA SER A 189 13.45 -16.14 9.15
C SER A 189 13.19 -16.23 7.65
N ALA A 190 11.92 -16.13 7.23
CA ALA A 190 11.56 -16.13 5.81
C ALA A 190 12.20 -14.98 5.03
N ALA A 191 12.28 -13.78 5.64
CA ALA A 191 12.93 -12.62 5.03
C ALA A 191 14.47 -12.79 4.91
N ARG A 192 15.12 -13.47 5.87
CA ARG A 192 16.55 -13.81 5.76
C ARG A 192 16.82 -14.79 4.63
N GLU A 193 15.98 -15.82 4.50
CA GLU A 193 16.07 -16.77 3.40
C GLU A 193 15.82 -16.08 2.04
N ALA A 194 14.86 -15.16 1.98
CA ALA A 194 14.62 -14.33 0.79
C ALA A 194 15.85 -13.49 0.44
N LEU A 195 16.54 -12.91 1.42
CA LEU A 195 17.76 -12.14 1.21
C LEU A 195 18.90 -13.02 0.68
N GLN A 196 19.09 -14.21 1.25
CA GLN A 196 20.10 -15.18 0.79
C GLN A 196 19.84 -15.59 -0.66
N ALA A 197 18.59 -15.91 -1.00
CA ALA A 197 18.19 -16.21 -2.36
C ALA A 197 18.45 -15.04 -3.32
N ALA A 198 18.10 -13.81 -2.92
CA ALA A 198 18.31 -12.62 -3.74
C ALA A 198 19.80 -12.32 -3.98
N VAL A 199 20.67 -12.57 -2.99
CA VAL A 199 22.12 -12.44 -3.13
C VAL A 199 22.68 -13.50 -4.08
N GLY A 200 22.21 -14.75 -3.97
CA GLY A 200 22.60 -15.84 -4.87
C GLY A 200 22.17 -15.59 -6.32
N GLU A 201 20.94 -15.13 -6.54
CA GLU A 201 20.43 -14.74 -7.87
C GLU A 201 21.24 -13.59 -8.49
N HIS A 202 21.70 -12.63 -7.68
CA HIS A 202 22.53 -11.52 -8.14
C HIS A 202 23.94 -11.97 -8.55
N ALA A 203 24.53 -12.91 -7.80
CA ALA A 203 25.84 -13.49 -8.13
C ALA A 203 25.78 -14.29 -9.44
N ALA A 204 24.76 -15.15 -9.60
CA ALA A 204 24.56 -15.92 -10.83
C ALA A 204 24.26 -15.02 -12.05
N GLY A 205 23.48 -13.95 -11.86
CA GLY A 205 23.16 -13.00 -12.92
C GLY A 205 24.33 -12.12 -13.39
N ALA A 206 25.41 -12.01 -12.60
CA ALA A 206 26.63 -11.31 -12.99
C ALA A 206 27.51 -12.14 -13.94
N GLU A 207 27.40 -13.46 -13.90
CA GLU A 207 28.15 -14.38 -14.76
C GLU A 207 27.47 -14.63 -16.12
N ASP A 208 26.14 -14.57 -16.18
CA ASP A 208 25.37 -14.98 -17.37
C ASP A 208 25.12 -13.88 -18.43
N GLY A 209 25.52 -12.61 -18.22
CA GLY A 209 25.38 -11.52 -19.20
C GLY A 209 23.94 -11.20 -19.70
N ALA A 210 22.93 -11.95 -19.24
CA ALA A 210 21.55 -11.87 -19.71
C ALA A 210 20.72 -10.89 -18.86
N GLY A 211 20.64 -9.63 -19.31
CA GLY A 211 19.97 -8.52 -18.63
C GLY A 211 18.47 -8.67 -18.29
N SER A 212 17.81 -9.77 -18.68
CA SER A 212 16.37 -10.00 -18.49
C SER A 212 15.98 -10.49 -17.07
N ARG A 213 16.83 -11.29 -16.40
CA ARG A 213 16.55 -11.80 -15.03
C ARG A 213 17.04 -10.87 -13.91
N ALA A 214 17.92 -9.92 -14.22
CA ALA A 214 18.60 -9.07 -13.24
C ALA A 214 17.73 -7.92 -12.68
N ALA A 215 16.73 -7.43 -13.45
CA ALA A 215 15.92 -6.28 -13.06
C ALA A 215 15.03 -6.50 -11.80
N PRO A 216 14.26 -7.60 -11.65
CA PRO A 216 13.45 -7.81 -10.44
C PRO A 216 14.28 -8.08 -9.18
N ALA A 217 15.42 -8.78 -9.31
CA ALA A 217 16.33 -9.05 -8.19
C ALA A 217 16.94 -7.75 -7.60
N ARG A 218 17.14 -6.71 -8.43
CA ARG A 218 17.68 -5.41 -8.01
C ARG A 218 16.75 -4.64 -7.07
N LEU A 219 15.42 -4.71 -7.27
CA LEU A 219 14.44 -4.04 -6.42
C LEU A 219 14.01 -4.88 -5.21
N LEU A 220 14.08 -6.21 -5.33
CA LEU A 220 13.73 -7.10 -4.25
C LEU A 220 14.69 -6.99 -3.07
N ARG A 221 16.00 -6.84 -3.32
CA ARG A 221 17.03 -6.71 -2.28
C ARG A 221 16.78 -5.55 -1.30
N PRO A 222 16.61 -4.28 -1.75
CA PRO A 222 16.31 -3.18 -0.82
C PRO A 222 14.97 -3.34 -0.12
N ALA A 223 13.96 -3.93 -0.77
CA ALA A 223 12.66 -4.20 -0.15
C ALA A 223 12.74 -5.27 0.96
N VAL A 224 13.51 -6.33 0.75
CA VAL A 224 13.77 -7.38 1.75
C VAL A 224 14.58 -6.83 2.92
N LEU A 225 15.60 -6.01 2.66
CA LEU A 225 16.38 -5.34 3.71
C LEU A 225 15.51 -4.39 4.54
N GLY A 226 14.64 -3.61 3.90
CA GLY A 226 13.67 -2.76 4.61
C GLY A 226 12.72 -3.56 5.49
N LEU A 227 12.21 -4.69 5.00
CA LEU A 227 11.33 -5.57 5.78
C LEU A 227 12.07 -6.19 6.98
N LEU A 228 13.31 -6.66 6.76
CA LEU A 228 14.15 -7.18 7.85
C LEU A 228 14.45 -6.12 8.90
N ALA A 229 14.72 -4.88 8.50
CA ALA A 229 14.92 -3.78 9.43
C ALA A 229 13.68 -3.53 10.30
N LEU A 230 12.48 -3.53 9.70
CA LEU A 230 11.24 -3.40 10.45
C LEU A 230 11.03 -4.57 11.42
N LEU A 231 11.24 -5.81 10.98
CA LEU A 231 11.06 -7.00 11.82
C LEU A 231 12.08 -7.10 12.97
N LEU A 232 13.29 -6.54 12.79
CA LEU A 232 14.33 -6.51 13.82
C LEU A 232 14.26 -5.26 14.70
N SER A 233 13.44 -4.28 14.34
CA SER A 233 13.34 -3.02 15.07
C SER A 233 13.04 -3.14 16.57
N PRO A 234 12.15 -4.04 17.04
CA PRO A 234 11.83 -4.09 18.47
C PRO A 234 12.97 -4.65 19.32
N SER A 235 13.80 -5.56 18.78
CA SER A 235 14.89 -6.19 19.53
C SER A 235 16.24 -5.50 19.34
N HIS A 236 16.50 -4.99 18.12
CA HIS A 236 17.82 -4.47 17.73
C HIS A 236 17.69 -3.23 16.83
N PRO A 237 17.29 -2.07 17.37
CA PRO A 237 17.05 -0.86 16.58
C PRO A 237 18.32 -0.35 15.87
N ARG A 238 19.50 -0.53 16.46
CA ARG A 238 20.78 -0.14 15.83
C ARG A 238 21.12 -1.01 14.62
N SER A 239 20.91 -2.33 14.71
CA SER A 239 21.11 -3.24 13.57
C SER A 239 20.07 -3.00 12.47
N ALA A 240 18.83 -2.67 12.85
CA ALA A 240 17.80 -2.27 11.91
C ALA A 240 18.22 -1.01 11.12
N LEU A 241 18.77 0.02 11.77
CA LEU A 241 19.30 1.21 11.10
C LEU A 241 20.39 0.87 10.07
N GLN A 242 21.34 0.00 10.41
CA GLN A 242 22.39 -0.45 9.48
C GLN A 242 21.80 -1.15 8.24
N LEU A 243 20.74 -1.95 8.42
CA LEU A 243 20.05 -2.61 7.31
C LEU A 243 19.32 -1.61 6.41
N VAL A 244 18.70 -0.58 7.00
CA VAL A 244 18.06 0.49 6.21
C VAL A 244 19.09 1.32 5.45
N ASP A 245 20.23 1.63 6.07
CA ASP A 245 21.32 2.35 5.38
C ASP A 245 21.85 1.55 4.19
N ALA A 246 22.04 0.23 4.37
CA ALA A 246 22.39 -0.66 3.27
C ALA A 246 21.30 -0.71 2.18
N ALA A 247 20.03 -0.70 2.56
CA ALA A 247 18.90 -0.70 1.61
C ALA A 247 18.84 0.60 0.80
N VAL A 248 19.00 1.75 1.46
CA VAL A 248 19.01 3.07 0.80
C VAL A 248 20.20 3.19 -0.14
N ALA A 249 21.37 2.67 0.23
CA ALA A 249 22.56 2.65 -0.63
C ALA A 249 22.40 1.78 -1.88
N CYS A 250 21.55 0.74 -1.83
CA CYS A 250 21.22 -0.09 -2.98
C CYS A 250 20.24 0.59 -3.96
N CYS A 251 19.58 1.68 -3.56
CA CYS A 251 18.62 2.38 -4.40
C CYS A 251 19.31 3.52 -5.19
N PRO A 252 19.14 3.60 -6.53
CA PRO A 252 19.65 4.72 -7.30
C PRO A 252 18.94 6.02 -6.87
N PRO A 253 19.65 7.16 -6.75
CA PRO A 253 19.02 8.42 -6.40
C PRO A 253 18.05 8.86 -7.51
N THR A 254 16.84 9.25 -7.10
CA THR A 254 15.81 9.85 -7.95
C THR A 254 16.32 11.16 -8.55
N GLY A 255 16.97 11.11 -9.72
CA GLY A 255 17.50 12.32 -10.37
C GLY A 255 18.69 12.11 -11.31
N GLY A 256 19.25 10.91 -11.43
CA GLY A 256 20.17 10.61 -12.51
C GLY A 256 19.39 10.48 -13.82
N GLY A 257 19.47 11.48 -14.71
CA GLY A 257 18.97 11.45 -16.08
C GLY A 257 19.67 10.43 -17.00
N GLY A 258 19.89 9.21 -16.50
CA GLY A 258 20.04 8.05 -17.36
C GLY A 258 18.63 7.61 -17.69
N GLU A 259 18.25 7.76 -18.95
CA GLU A 259 17.10 7.05 -19.50
C GLU A 259 17.14 5.61 -18.96
N GLU A 260 16.06 5.17 -18.29
CA GLU A 260 15.71 3.74 -18.31
C GLU A 260 15.25 3.39 -19.74
N GLY A 261 16.10 3.67 -20.72
CA GLY A 261 16.07 3.10 -22.04
C GLY A 261 16.58 1.68 -21.89
N ALA A 262 15.66 0.74 -21.70
CA ALA A 262 15.89 -0.56 -22.32
C ALA A 262 16.15 -0.26 -23.82
N PRO A 263 17.26 -0.73 -24.41
CA PRO A 263 17.52 -0.46 -25.83
C PRO A 263 16.32 -1.00 -26.62
N ALA A 264 15.64 -0.09 -27.34
CA ALA A 264 14.47 -0.40 -28.14
C ALA A 264 14.74 -1.51 -29.18
N ASP A 265 16.02 -1.75 -29.49
CA ASP A 265 16.44 -2.65 -30.56
C ASP A 265 16.83 -4.07 -30.10
N ALA A 266 16.84 -4.37 -28.80
CA ALA A 266 17.12 -5.73 -28.30
C ALA A 266 15.87 -6.60 -28.05
N ALA A 267 14.67 -6.00 -28.01
CA ALA A 267 13.42 -6.68 -27.71
C ALA A 267 12.70 -7.26 -28.95
N ALA A 268 13.14 -6.91 -30.17
CA ALA A 268 12.58 -7.47 -31.39
C ALA A 268 13.08 -8.90 -31.71
N ALA A 269 14.14 -9.37 -31.03
CA ALA A 269 14.79 -10.66 -31.34
C ALA A 269 14.55 -11.77 -30.31
N ALA A 270 13.88 -11.49 -29.18
CA ALA A 270 13.62 -12.50 -28.15
C ALA A 270 12.13 -12.89 -28.13
N GLY A 271 11.76 -13.87 -28.95
CA GLY A 271 10.45 -14.53 -28.98
C GLY A 271 10.11 -15.35 -27.72
N GLY A 272 10.40 -14.85 -26.53
CA GLY A 272 10.05 -15.44 -25.25
C GLY A 272 8.82 -14.75 -24.67
N VAL A 273 7.67 -15.41 -24.75
CA VAL A 273 6.36 -14.95 -24.25
C VAL A 273 6.27 -15.07 -22.72
N GLY A 274 7.21 -14.44 -22.01
CA GLY A 274 7.11 -14.18 -20.59
C GLY A 274 6.77 -12.71 -20.41
N ALA A 275 5.50 -12.34 -20.58
CA ALA A 275 5.01 -11.00 -20.28
C ALA A 275 5.06 -10.78 -18.77
N ARG A 276 6.28 -10.65 -18.23
CA ARG A 276 6.53 -10.17 -16.88
C ARG A 276 6.19 -8.70 -16.89
N LEU A 277 5.21 -8.34 -16.08
CA LEU A 277 4.90 -6.96 -15.71
C LEU A 277 6.23 -6.22 -15.51
N PRO A 278 6.43 -5.01 -16.06
CA PRO A 278 7.49 -4.15 -15.51
C PRO A 278 7.24 -4.07 -14.00
N PRO A 279 8.22 -4.43 -13.15
CA PRO A 279 8.00 -4.37 -11.72
C PRO A 279 7.78 -2.91 -11.35
N VAL A 280 6.60 -2.61 -10.79
CA VAL A 280 6.23 -1.38 -10.07
C VAL A 280 6.13 -0.05 -10.87
N PRO A 281 5.19 0.87 -10.54
CA PRO A 281 5.59 2.03 -9.72
C PRO A 281 5.27 1.77 -8.24
N PRO A 282 6.28 1.76 -7.35
CA PRO A 282 7.05 2.94 -6.92
C PRO A 282 8.57 2.67 -6.76
N ALA A 283 9.26 2.08 -7.75
CA ALA A 283 10.72 1.90 -7.66
C ALA A 283 11.46 3.24 -7.39
N ARG A 284 10.93 4.36 -7.89
CA ARG A 284 11.39 5.73 -7.62
C ARG A 284 11.08 6.27 -6.21
N PHE A 285 10.28 5.59 -5.38
CA PHE A 285 9.97 6.05 -4.02
C PHE A 285 10.32 5.03 -2.94
N LEU A 286 10.88 3.87 -3.31
CA LEU A 286 11.29 2.87 -2.33
C LEU A 286 12.35 3.44 -1.37
N ASP A 287 13.25 4.24 -1.90
CA ASP A 287 14.26 4.97 -1.14
C ASP A 287 13.64 6.00 -0.17
N ILE A 288 12.59 6.71 -0.58
CA ILE A 288 11.81 7.62 0.27
C ILE A 288 11.07 6.85 1.36
N VAL A 289 10.46 5.71 1.03
CA VAL A 289 9.87 4.79 2.00
C VAL A 289 10.90 4.33 3.02
N LEU A 290 12.10 3.94 2.57
CA LEU A 290 13.19 3.51 3.45
C LEU A 290 13.69 4.66 4.34
N LEU A 291 13.78 5.89 3.82
CA LEU A 291 14.13 7.08 4.62
C LEU A 291 13.10 7.39 5.69
N ARG A 292 11.80 7.19 5.42
CA ARG A 292 10.74 7.29 6.41
C ARG A 292 10.84 6.21 7.49
N VAL A 293 11.14 4.97 7.08
CA VAL A 293 11.43 3.87 8.02
C VAL A 293 12.65 4.21 8.89
N LYS A 294 13.71 4.77 8.30
CA LYS A 294 14.89 5.26 9.03
C LYS A 294 14.51 6.33 10.07
N ALA A 295 13.67 7.28 9.70
CA ALA A 295 13.21 8.32 10.61
C ALA A 295 12.39 7.75 11.78
N ALA A 296 11.48 6.81 11.52
CA ALA A 296 10.71 6.13 12.55
C ALA A 296 11.61 5.32 13.51
N LEU A 297 12.64 4.66 12.99
CA LEU A 297 13.65 3.95 13.79
C LEU A 297 14.41 4.89 14.72
N HIS A 298 14.84 6.04 14.22
CA HIS A 298 15.49 7.07 15.05
C HIS A 298 14.53 7.64 16.11
N GLY A 299 13.26 7.83 15.77
CA GLY A 299 12.21 8.20 16.73
C GLY A 299 12.07 7.18 17.87
N ALA A 300 12.14 5.88 17.58
CA ALA A 300 12.09 4.84 18.60
C ALA A 300 13.33 4.79 19.51
N VAL A 301 14.48 5.27 19.04
CA VAL A 301 15.71 5.44 19.85
C VAL A 301 15.76 6.81 20.54
N ALA A 302 14.70 7.62 20.40
CA ALA A 302 14.61 9.00 20.89
C ALA A 302 15.65 9.97 20.28
N ASP A 303 16.17 9.65 19.09
CA ASP A 303 17.13 10.47 18.36
C ASP A 303 16.42 11.37 17.33
N ALA A 304 15.94 12.54 17.75
CA ALA A 304 15.17 13.44 16.88
C ALA A 304 15.98 13.99 15.68
N ARG A 305 17.25 14.36 15.89
CA ARG A 305 18.10 14.96 14.85
C ARG A 305 18.28 14.08 13.60
N PRO A 306 18.76 12.83 13.70
CA PRO A 306 18.92 11.98 12.53
C PRO A 306 17.57 11.57 11.90
N ALA A 307 16.46 11.58 12.67
CA ALA A 307 15.13 11.41 12.11
C ALA A 307 14.74 12.57 11.19
N LEU A 308 14.96 13.81 11.62
CA LEU A 308 14.72 15.01 10.81
C LEU A 308 15.63 15.06 9.58
N GLU A 309 16.90 14.67 9.70
CA GLU A 309 17.83 14.59 8.57
C GLU A 309 17.34 13.59 7.51
N ALA A 310 16.86 12.40 7.92
CA ALA A 310 16.31 11.41 6.99
C ALA A 310 15.06 11.92 6.25
N LEU A 311 14.15 12.61 6.95
CA LEU A 311 12.93 13.18 6.35
C LEU A 311 13.24 14.39 5.45
N ALA A 312 14.28 15.17 5.77
CA ALA A 312 14.75 16.26 4.91
C ALA A 312 15.29 15.72 3.57
N VAL A 313 16.07 14.64 3.60
CA VAL A 313 16.54 13.96 2.38
C VAL A 313 15.35 13.40 1.60
N ALA A 314 14.37 12.79 2.26
CA ALA A 314 13.17 12.28 1.59
C ALA A 314 12.41 13.38 0.86
N LYS A 315 12.26 14.55 1.50
CA LYS A 315 11.62 15.73 0.91
C LYS A 315 12.40 16.27 -0.30
N GLN A 316 13.74 16.33 -0.22
CA GLN A 316 14.58 16.75 -1.35
C GLN A 316 14.41 15.82 -2.56
N ARG A 317 14.34 14.50 -2.33
CA ARG A 317 14.12 13.50 -3.38
C ARG A 317 12.73 13.62 -4.02
N LEU A 318 11.70 13.93 -3.22
CA LEU A 318 10.36 14.23 -3.72
C LEU A 318 10.33 15.50 -4.59
N GLY A 319 11.04 16.55 -4.18
CA GLY A 319 11.17 17.78 -4.96
C GLY A 319 11.82 17.57 -6.33
N ALA A 320 12.83 16.70 -6.40
CA ALA A 320 13.45 16.31 -7.67
C ALA A 320 12.52 15.45 -8.56
N ALA A 321 11.58 14.72 -7.97
CA ALA A 321 10.62 13.86 -8.68
C ALA A 321 9.38 14.62 -9.22
N ALA A 322 9.15 15.87 -8.80
CA ALA A 322 7.97 16.67 -9.15
C ALA A 322 7.95 17.23 -10.59
N GLY A 323 8.94 16.88 -11.43
CA GLY A 323 8.99 17.27 -12.84
C GLY A 323 8.31 16.29 -13.82
N GLY A 324 7.54 15.33 -13.29
CA GLY A 324 6.88 14.26 -14.04
C GLY A 324 5.50 14.62 -14.59
N GLY A 325 4.82 13.68 -15.24
CA GLY A 325 3.46 13.88 -15.78
C GLY A 325 2.38 13.99 -14.69
N ALA A 326 1.15 14.35 -15.07
CA ALA A 326 0.05 14.66 -14.13
C ALA A 326 -0.32 13.54 -13.12
N SER A 327 -0.13 12.26 -13.48
CA SER A 327 -0.35 11.13 -12.56
C SER A 327 0.81 10.95 -11.57
N GLU A 328 2.04 11.31 -11.97
CA GLU A 328 3.22 11.27 -11.10
C GLU A 328 3.13 12.38 -10.07
N ASP A 329 2.64 13.56 -10.46
CA ASP A 329 2.42 14.67 -9.54
C ASP A 329 1.47 14.30 -8.39
N ALA A 330 0.45 13.47 -8.66
CA ALA A 330 -0.46 12.99 -7.62
C ALA A 330 0.24 12.07 -6.62
N ALA A 331 1.05 11.11 -7.11
CA ALA A 331 1.80 10.20 -6.25
C ALA A 331 2.86 10.95 -5.41
N VAL A 332 3.56 11.92 -6.03
CA VAL A 332 4.52 12.79 -5.33
C VAL A 332 3.83 13.60 -4.25
N ARG A 333 2.67 14.22 -4.53
CA ARG A 333 1.90 14.97 -3.54
C ARG A 333 1.48 14.11 -2.35
N LEU A 334 0.98 12.90 -2.58
CA LEU A 334 0.57 11.98 -1.51
C LEU A 334 1.78 11.50 -0.68
N ALA A 335 2.90 11.20 -1.33
CA ALA A 335 4.14 10.83 -0.65
C ALA A 335 4.71 12.00 0.17
N GLU A 336 4.61 13.24 -0.34
CA GLU A 336 5.00 14.44 0.39
C GLU A 336 4.09 14.69 1.60
N ALA A 337 2.77 14.55 1.45
CA ALA A 337 1.83 14.64 2.57
C ALA A 337 2.19 13.64 3.69
N GLN A 338 2.59 12.43 3.32
CA GLN A 338 3.03 11.41 4.25
C GLN A 338 4.36 11.78 4.96
N VAL A 339 5.34 12.38 4.25
CA VAL A 339 6.58 12.88 4.88
C VAL A 339 6.27 13.99 5.88
N TRP A 340 5.33 14.89 5.58
CA TRP A 340 4.90 15.92 6.52
C TRP A 340 4.20 15.35 7.77
N ARG A 341 3.42 14.28 7.63
CA ARG A 341 2.85 13.55 8.78
C ARG A 341 3.92 12.90 9.64
N ASP A 342 4.91 12.27 9.02
CA ASP A 342 6.02 11.65 9.74
C ASP A 342 6.88 12.70 10.47
N LEU A 343 7.08 13.89 9.87
CA LEU A 343 7.72 15.04 10.53
C LEU A 343 6.92 15.50 11.75
N ALA A 344 5.60 15.65 11.62
CA ALA A 344 4.74 16.03 12.74
C ALA A 344 4.86 15.05 13.92
N ALA A 345 4.93 13.74 13.63
CA ALA A 345 5.13 12.72 14.65
C ALA A 345 6.49 12.86 15.39
N VAL A 346 7.56 13.20 14.66
CA VAL A 346 8.87 13.47 15.27
C VAL A 346 8.83 14.72 16.16
N TYR A 347 8.17 15.79 15.71
CA TYR A 347 8.03 17.02 16.51
C TYR A 347 7.18 16.82 17.77
N VAL A 348 6.09 16.04 17.68
CA VAL A 348 5.28 15.65 18.85
C VAL A 348 6.12 14.88 19.86
N ALA A 349 6.92 13.91 19.40
CA ALA A 349 7.83 13.16 20.27
C ALA A 349 8.92 14.06 20.90
N GLY A 350 9.35 15.11 20.19
CA GLY A 350 10.28 16.12 20.68
C GLY A 350 9.66 17.19 21.59
N GLY A 351 8.34 17.20 21.79
CA GLY A 351 7.63 18.19 22.62
C GLY A 351 7.34 19.52 21.94
N SER A 352 7.62 19.67 20.63
CA SER A 352 7.37 20.89 19.86
C SER A 352 6.01 20.81 19.15
N ALA A 353 4.92 21.08 19.87
CA ALA A 353 3.58 21.03 19.29
C ALA A 353 3.36 22.08 18.18
N GLU A 354 3.95 23.28 18.30
CA GLU A 354 3.81 24.36 17.31
C GLU A 354 4.39 23.98 15.94
N ASP A 355 5.59 23.40 15.91
CA ASP A 355 6.20 22.91 14.66
C ASP A 355 5.40 21.75 14.05
N ALA A 356 4.80 20.91 14.90
CA ALA A 356 3.96 19.82 14.47
C ALA A 356 2.65 20.29 13.82
N GLU A 357 2.04 21.38 14.33
CA GLU A 357 0.86 22.00 13.71
C GLU A 357 1.17 22.53 12.31
N LEU A 358 2.32 23.17 12.10
CA LEU A 358 2.76 23.61 10.78
C LEU A 358 2.93 22.43 9.81
N CYS A 359 3.48 21.32 10.29
CA CYS A 359 3.63 20.10 9.49
C CYS A 359 2.27 19.50 9.10
N VAL A 360 1.32 19.45 10.04
CA VAL A 360 -0.05 18.99 9.77
C VAL A 360 -0.77 19.90 8.78
N ALA A 361 -0.61 21.22 8.89
CA ALA A 361 -1.19 22.18 7.94
C ALA A 361 -0.66 21.96 6.51
N ARG A 362 0.63 21.65 6.37
CA ARG A 362 1.23 21.29 5.07
C ARG A 362 0.70 19.96 4.54
N ALA A 363 0.63 18.93 5.38
CA ALA A 363 0.05 17.64 5.00
C ALA A 363 -1.40 17.79 4.53
N ARG A 364 -2.22 18.59 5.23
CA ARG A 364 -3.62 18.86 4.89
C ARG A 364 -3.78 19.64 3.58
N ALA A 365 -2.87 20.55 3.27
CA ALA A 365 -2.90 21.27 2.00
C ALA A 365 -2.64 20.34 0.79
N LEU A 366 -1.84 19.29 0.99
CA LEU A 366 -1.49 18.31 -0.05
C LEU A 366 -2.52 17.18 -0.17
N ASP A 367 -3.08 16.75 0.96
CA ASP A 367 -4.09 15.71 1.04
C ASP A 367 -5.19 16.07 2.07
N PRO A 368 -6.18 16.88 1.67
CA PRO A 368 -7.25 17.36 2.55
C PRO A 368 -8.23 16.29 3.01
N HIS A 369 -8.24 15.12 2.35
CA HIS A 369 -9.23 14.07 2.59
C HIS A 369 -8.59 12.78 3.13
N SER A 370 -7.37 12.86 3.68
CA SER A 370 -6.72 11.70 4.33
C SER A 370 -7.15 11.57 5.80
N PRO A 371 -7.69 10.40 6.19
CA PRO A 371 -8.00 10.11 7.58
C PRO A 371 -6.73 10.09 8.45
N GLU A 372 -5.57 9.71 7.90
CA GLU A 372 -4.29 9.74 8.61
C GLU A 372 -3.81 11.16 8.92
N THR A 373 -4.08 12.12 8.04
CA THR A 373 -3.76 13.53 8.28
C THR A 373 -4.58 14.08 9.44
N HIS A 374 -5.88 13.77 9.48
CA HIS A 374 -6.75 14.14 10.60
C HIS A 374 -6.42 13.38 11.90
N HIS A 375 -6.02 12.10 11.81
CA HIS A 375 -5.49 11.35 12.97
C HIS A 375 -4.26 12.01 13.57
N THR A 376 -3.31 12.40 12.70
CA THR A 376 -2.07 13.08 13.10
C THR A 376 -2.38 14.46 13.70
N ALA A 377 -3.32 15.21 13.10
CA ALA A 377 -3.81 16.48 13.66
C ALA A 377 -4.38 16.32 15.07
N GLY A 378 -5.18 15.28 15.28
CA GLY A 378 -5.70 14.95 16.61
C GLY A 378 -4.59 14.65 17.60
N ALA A 379 -3.59 13.85 17.22
CA ALA A 379 -2.43 13.55 18.08
C ALA A 379 -1.60 14.81 18.42
N VAL A 380 -1.43 15.73 17.46
CA VAL A 380 -0.78 17.03 17.69
C VAL A 380 -1.60 17.87 18.68
N ALA A 381 -2.92 17.94 18.53
CA ALA A 381 -3.79 18.66 19.44
C ALA A 381 -3.79 18.06 20.86
N GLU A 382 -3.68 16.74 21.00
CA GLU A 382 -3.49 16.10 22.31
C GLU A 382 -2.16 16.51 22.96
N ALA A 383 -1.08 16.55 22.18
CA ALA A 383 0.24 16.97 22.65
C ALA A 383 0.27 18.47 23.02
N ALA A 384 -0.51 19.30 22.32
CA ALA A 384 -0.72 20.71 22.62
C ALA A 384 -1.61 20.96 23.86
N GLY A 385 -2.19 19.91 24.46
CA GLY A 385 -3.08 20.04 25.61
C GLY A 385 -4.50 20.51 25.26
N ALA A 386 -4.93 20.35 24.00
CA ALA A 386 -6.23 20.74 23.48
C ALA A 386 -7.14 19.51 23.18
N PRO A 387 -7.64 18.80 24.20
CA PRO A 387 -8.36 17.53 24.01
C PRO A 387 -9.70 17.66 23.27
N ALA A 388 -10.34 18.84 23.31
CA ALA A 388 -11.58 19.08 22.56
C ALA A 388 -11.32 19.11 21.04
N ALA A 389 -10.30 19.87 20.61
CA ALA A 389 -9.87 19.91 19.22
C ALA A 389 -9.37 18.53 18.73
N ALA A 390 -8.70 17.77 19.61
CA ALA A 390 -8.28 16.41 19.29
C ALA A 390 -9.46 15.47 18.98
N LEU A 391 -10.55 15.57 19.76
CA LEU A 391 -11.76 14.78 19.50
C LEU A 391 -12.40 15.15 18.16
N ASP A 392 -12.49 16.44 17.83
CA ASP A 392 -13.05 16.89 16.56
C ASP A 392 -12.25 16.34 15.37
N GLU A 393 -10.93 16.40 15.44
CA GLU A 393 -10.03 15.86 14.41
C GLU A 393 -10.08 14.31 14.33
N HIS A 394 -10.25 13.63 15.46
CA HIS A 394 -10.46 12.17 15.43
C HIS A 394 -11.83 11.80 14.85
N TRP A 395 -12.87 12.60 15.06
CA TRP A 395 -14.17 12.38 14.44
C TRP A 395 -14.16 12.62 12.94
N THR A 396 -13.47 13.65 12.45
CA THR A 396 -13.30 13.89 11.01
C THR A 396 -12.55 12.74 10.36
N ALA A 397 -11.48 12.23 10.97
CA ALA A 397 -10.77 11.05 10.50
C ALA A 397 -11.68 9.83 10.39
N LEU A 398 -12.55 9.60 11.39
CA LEU A 398 -13.49 8.48 11.38
C LEU A 398 -14.64 8.67 10.38
N ALA A 399 -15.08 9.91 10.14
CA ALA A 399 -16.08 10.24 9.12
C ALA A 399 -15.54 9.95 7.71
N LEU A 400 -14.25 10.21 7.47
CA LEU A 400 -13.58 9.86 6.22
C LEU A 400 -13.35 8.36 6.09
N GLN A 401 -12.91 7.69 7.16
CA GLN A 401 -12.70 6.24 7.18
C GLN A 401 -13.18 5.61 8.50
N PRO A 402 -14.40 5.03 8.52
CA PRO A 402 -14.99 4.43 9.72
C PRO A 402 -14.21 3.23 10.30
N THR A 403 -13.27 2.67 9.52
CA THR A 403 -12.47 1.50 9.89
C THR A 403 -11.03 1.86 10.26
N HIS A 404 -10.72 3.14 10.45
CA HIS A 404 -9.35 3.59 10.71
C HIS A 404 -8.90 3.23 12.14
N ALA A 405 -8.26 2.06 12.30
CA ALA A 405 -7.89 1.49 13.60
C ALA A 405 -7.03 2.40 14.52
N PRO A 406 -6.03 3.16 14.01
CA PRO A 406 -5.29 4.13 14.83
C PRO A 406 -6.21 5.19 15.47
N THR A 407 -7.15 5.75 14.69
CA THR A 407 -8.13 6.74 15.17
C THR A 407 -9.10 6.14 16.16
N LEU A 408 -9.63 4.94 15.90
CA LEU A 408 -10.49 4.24 16.85
C LEU A 408 -9.79 4.01 18.20
N THR A 409 -8.49 3.71 18.16
CA THR A 409 -7.66 3.53 19.37
C THR A 409 -7.47 4.85 20.11
N SER A 410 -7.05 5.92 19.42
CA SER A 410 -6.86 7.25 20.01
C SER A 410 -8.16 7.83 20.57
N LEU A 411 -9.25 7.79 19.79
CA LEU A 411 -10.58 8.26 20.20
C LEU A 411 -11.12 7.45 21.38
N GLY A 412 -10.98 6.12 21.35
CA GLY A 412 -11.37 5.24 22.45
C GLY A 412 -10.61 5.56 23.74
N ALA A 413 -9.31 5.84 23.65
CA ALA A 413 -8.50 6.26 24.79
C ALA A 413 -8.87 7.67 25.30
N ALA A 414 -9.14 8.61 24.40
CA ALA A 414 -9.54 9.99 24.73
C ALA A 414 -10.90 10.04 25.44
N MET A 415 -11.91 9.37 24.89
CA MET A 415 -13.25 9.27 25.49
C MET A 415 -13.22 8.64 26.88
N ARG A 416 -12.35 7.66 27.08
CA ARG A 416 -12.17 7.03 28.40
C ARG A 416 -11.50 7.91 29.43
N ARG A 417 -10.54 8.77 29.01
CA ARG A 417 -9.94 9.77 29.90
C ARG A 417 -10.98 10.78 30.38
N GLN A 418 -11.96 11.12 29.55
CA GLN A 418 -13.05 12.01 29.92
C GLN A 418 -14.06 11.37 30.89
N GLY A 419 -14.20 10.04 30.87
CA GLY A 419 -14.99 9.28 31.84
C GLY A 419 -16.51 9.39 31.64
N GLY A 420 -17.26 9.00 32.68
CA GLY A 420 -18.73 9.05 32.67
C GLY A 420 -19.37 8.17 31.59
N ALA A 421 -20.41 8.68 30.92
CA ALA A 421 -21.14 7.97 29.86
C ALA A 421 -20.28 7.67 28.62
N LEU A 422 -19.20 8.42 28.40
CA LEU A 422 -18.29 8.24 27.26
C LEU A 422 -17.36 7.02 27.44
N ALA A 423 -17.20 6.51 28.67
CA ALA A 423 -16.33 5.37 28.93
C ALA A 423 -16.81 4.09 28.22
N GLN A 424 -18.13 3.87 28.15
CA GLN A 424 -18.70 2.71 27.47
C GLN A 424 -18.52 2.82 25.95
N ALA A 425 -18.76 4.01 25.39
CA ALA A 425 -18.51 4.29 23.97
C ALA A 425 -17.03 4.07 23.61
N GLY A 426 -16.10 4.58 24.43
CA GLY A 426 -14.67 4.36 24.24
C GLY A 426 -14.27 2.87 24.29
N GLY A 427 -14.88 2.07 25.16
CA GLY A 427 -14.69 0.61 25.18
C GLY A 427 -15.16 -0.07 23.90
N SER A 428 -16.29 0.35 23.34
CA SER A 428 -16.78 -0.18 22.06
C SER A 428 -15.87 0.19 20.88
N LEU A 429 -15.34 1.42 20.85
CA LEU A 429 -14.38 1.86 19.84
C LEU A 429 -13.07 1.07 19.90
N LEU A 430 -12.59 0.74 21.10
CA LEU A 430 -11.40 -0.12 21.29
C LEU A 430 -11.66 -1.56 20.83
N ALA A 431 -12.85 -2.10 21.07
CA ALA A 431 -13.24 -3.40 20.56
C ALA A 431 -13.28 -3.41 19.02
N ASP A 432 -13.81 -2.36 18.40
CA ASP A 432 -13.79 -2.20 16.95
C ASP A 432 -12.38 -1.97 16.40
N ALA A 433 -11.53 -1.21 17.10
CA ALA A 433 -10.12 -1.04 16.72
C ALA A 433 -9.40 -2.39 16.60
N LEU A 434 -9.55 -3.26 17.61
CA LEU A 434 -8.96 -4.60 17.62
C LEU A 434 -9.59 -5.54 16.61
N ARG A 435 -10.85 -5.32 16.24
CA ARG A 435 -11.46 -6.02 15.11
C ARG A 435 -10.78 -5.64 13.81
N TYR A 436 -10.30 -4.41 13.61
CA TYR A 436 -9.63 -4.02 12.37
C TYR A 436 -8.11 -4.25 12.41
N ASP A 437 -7.48 -4.10 13.57
CA ASP A 437 -6.06 -4.31 13.78
C ASP A 437 -5.81 -5.06 15.09
N GLU A 438 -5.76 -6.40 14.99
CA GLU A 438 -5.48 -7.29 16.12
C GLU A 438 -4.01 -7.23 16.56
N ALA A 439 -3.11 -6.76 15.71
CA ALA A 439 -1.68 -6.71 16.00
C ALA A 439 -1.27 -5.43 16.74
N SER A 440 -2.20 -4.51 17.01
CA SER A 440 -1.92 -3.22 17.66
C SER A 440 -1.69 -3.36 19.17
N PRO A 441 -0.44 -3.19 19.67
CA PRO A 441 -0.17 -3.28 21.10
C PRO A 441 -0.88 -2.18 21.89
N ALA A 442 -1.00 -0.98 21.28
CA ALA A 442 -1.67 0.17 21.88
C ALA A 442 -3.16 -0.10 22.12
N ALA A 443 -3.86 -0.72 21.17
CA ALA A 443 -5.28 -1.02 21.31
C ALA A 443 -5.54 -2.05 22.42
N TRP A 444 -4.72 -3.10 22.51
CA TRP A 444 -4.79 -4.09 23.60
C TRP A 444 -4.48 -3.47 24.96
N PHE A 445 -3.46 -2.62 25.04
CA PHE A 445 -3.12 -1.90 26.27
C PHE A 445 -4.27 -0.99 26.73
N GLN A 446 -4.84 -0.21 25.81
CA GLN A 446 -5.97 0.66 26.14
C GLN A 446 -7.19 -0.15 26.57
N ARG A 447 -7.47 -1.31 25.93
CA ARG A 447 -8.57 -2.21 26.34
C ARG A 447 -8.33 -2.85 27.71
N ALA A 448 -7.12 -3.31 28.01
CA ALA A 448 -6.75 -3.86 29.31
C ALA A 448 -7.03 -2.86 30.45
N ARG A 449 -6.77 -1.57 30.22
CA ARG A 449 -7.12 -0.49 31.15
C ARG A 449 -8.62 -0.28 31.34
N CYS A 450 -9.47 -0.85 30.49
CA CYS A 450 -10.93 -0.72 30.52
C CYS A 450 -11.63 -1.87 31.23
N GLU A 451 -11.06 -3.08 31.16
CA GLU A 451 -11.78 -4.27 31.59
C GLU A 451 -12.01 -4.26 33.10
N GLY A 452 -13.27 -4.38 33.51
CA GLY A 452 -13.64 -4.41 34.93
C GLY A 452 -13.17 -5.69 35.66
N GLY A 453 -12.74 -6.72 34.92
CA GLY A 453 -12.27 -7.98 35.48
C GLY A 453 -10.74 -8.07 35.49
N ARG A 454 -10.14 -8.21 36.69
CA ARG A 454 -8.68 -8.29 36.89
C ARG A 454 -7.98 -9.34 36.01
N ARG A 455 -8.60 -10.52 35.83
CA ARG A 455 -8.02 -11.62 35.03
C ARG A 455 -8.03 -11.34 33.53
N ALA A 456 -9.10 -10.73 33.04
CA ALA A 456 -9.20 -10.39 31.62
C ALA A 456 -8.19 -9.26 31.31
N ALA A 457 -8.14 -8.23 32.17
CA ALA A 457 -7.22 -7.12 32.03
C ALA A 457 -5.76 -7.58 32.03
N GLU A 458 -5.43 -8.54 32.91
CA GLU A 458 -4.10 -9.15 32.97
C GLU A 458 -3.76 -9.92 31.68
N ARG A 459 -4.69 -10.72 31.15
CA ARG A 459 -4.49 -11.44 29.87
C ARG A 459 -4.25 -10.46 28.72
N ASP A 460 -5.08 -9.43 28.62
CA ASP A 460 -4.99 -8.42 27.57
C ASP A 460 -3.69 -7.60 27.69
N LEU A 461 -3.24 -7.30 28.92
CA LEU A 461 -1.97 -6.64 29.18
C LEU A 461 -0.78 -7.52 28.80
N HIS A 462 -0.79 -8.80 29.18
CA HIS A 462 0.25 -9.77 28.77
C HIS A 462 0.32 -9.87 27.25
N HIS A 463 -0.82 -9.88 26.58
CA HIS A 463 -0.88 -9.90 25.12
C HIS A 463 -0.33 -8.59 24.51
N ALA A 464 -0.69 -7.44 25.06
CA ALA A 464 -0.17 -6.14 24.64
C ALA A 464 1.36 -6.07 24.78
N VAL A 465 1.92 -6.57 25.89
CA VAL A 465 3.38 -6.59 26.11
C VAL A 465 4.07 -7.55 25.15
N ALA A 466 3.51 -8.75 24.93
CA ALA A 466 4.04 -9.71 23.98
C ALA A 466 4.05 -9.16 22.55
N LEU A 467 2.98 -8.47 22.14
CA LEU A 467 2.91 -7.78 20.87
C LEU A 467 3.88 -6.60 20.81
N ALA A 468 3.98 -5.76 21.83
CA ALA A 468 4.91 -4.63 21.84
C ALA A 468 6.38 -5.07 21.73
N ALA A 469 6.74 -6.21 22.33
CA ALA A 469 8.08 -6.78 22.24
C ALA A 469 8.41 -7.37 20.86
N ALA A 470 7.40 -7.68 20.04
CA ALA A 470 7.57 -8.39 18.78
C ALA A 470 7.15 -7.58 17.54
N ALA A 471 6.27 -6.58 17.70
CA ALA A 471 5.70 -5.81 16.62
C ALA A 471 6.72 -4.79 16.08
N PRO A 472 6.80 -4.64 14.75
CA PRO A 472 7.65 -3.63 14.13
C PRO A 472 7.15 -2.22 14.46
N ILE A 473 8.07 -1.24 14.52
CA ILE A 473 7.75 0.18 14.83
C ILE A 473 6.72 0.76 13.85
N LEU A 474 6.79 0.34 12.59
CA LEU A 474 5.78 0.62 11.57
C LEU A 474 5.21 -0.71 11.07
N PRO A 475 3.89 -0.81 10.83
CA PRO A 475 3.31 -2.01 10.22
C PRO A 475 3.95 -2.26 8.85
N GLY A 476 4.71 -3.36 8.75
CA GLY A 476 5.59 -3.66 7.62
C GLY A 476 4.92 -3.62 6.24
N CYS A 477 3.67 -4.06 6.15
CA CYS A 477 2.95 -4.18 4.89
C CYS A 477 2.15 -2.92 4.49
N ARG A 478 2.08 -1.92 5.38
CA ARG A 478 1.62 -0.55 5.03
C ARG A 478 2.79 0.35 4.67
N ALA A 479 3.97 0.10 5.23
CA ALA A 479 5.19 0.84 4.92
C ALA A 479 5.82 0.39 3.60
N LEU A 480 5.93 -0.94 3.37
CA LEU A 480 6.48 -1.51 2.14
C LEU A 480 5.32 -2.11 1.34
N PRO A 481 4.88 -1.48 0.24
CA PRO A 481 3.85 -2.08 -0.59
C PRO A 481 4.32 -3.46 -1.08
N LEU A 482 3.41 -4.41 -1.12
CA LEU A 482 3.62 -5.70 -1.78
C LEU A 482 4.12 -5.38 -3.19
N LEU A 483 5.32 -5.86 -3.53
CA LEU A 483 5.90 -5.75 -4.86
C LEU A 483 4.96 -6.51 -5.82
N LEU A 484 4.02 -5.78 -6.45
CA LEU A 484 2.97 -6.29 -7.33
C LEU A 484 3.31 -6.09 -8.81
#